data_AF-X0UNQ5-F1
#
_entry.id   AF-X0UNQ5-F1
#
_cell.length_a   1.000
_cell.length_b   1.000
_cell.length_c   1.000
_cell.angle_alpha   90.00
_cell.angle_beta   90.00
_cell.angle_gamma   90.00
#
_symmetry.space_group_name_H-M   'P 1'
#
loop_
_entity.id
_entity.type
_entity.pdbx_description
1 polymer ?
#
loop_
_entity_poly.entity_id
_entity_poly.type
_entity_poly.pdbx_seq_one_letter_code
_entity_poly.pdbx_strand_id
1 'polypeptide(L)'
;DFFSSDKTEYFNIIECQSWVQLTEFPLNSITTVAERLNYNSDYTLLTTAAFEYYYNTVTESVERTTTSGGGKYFPTGPAAVRVVYSAGYDTTVPEDLMLAVVDLITFYAKKERKERRIIGNTSISGAGESHLRGFTGFPDHITRVLNYYRAE
;
A
#
# COMPACT_ATOMS: atom_id res chain seq x y z
N ASP A 1 7.51 0.65 8.15
CA ASP A 1 6.61 -0.45 8.53
C ASP A 1 5.88 0.01 9.79
N PHE A 2 4.57 -0.21 9.85
CA PHE A 2 3.70 0.18 10.97
C PHE A 2 3.17 -1.05 11.71
N PHE A 3 3.96 -2.12 11.76
CA PHE A 3 3.67 -3.35 12.49
C PHE A 3 3.76 -3.12 14.00
N SER A 4 4.84 -2.48 14.45
CA SER A 4 5.12 -2.24 15.88
C SER A 4 4.58 -0.91 16.42
N SER A 5 4.10 -0.05 15.53
CA SER A 5 3.54 1.26 15.88
C SER A 5 2.36 1.60 14.98
N ASP A 6 1.25 2.02 15.57
CA ASP A 6 0.06 2.41 14.82
C ASP A 6 0.32 3.63 13.93
N LYS A 7 -0.13 3.55 12.68
CA LYS A 7 -0.23 4.68 11.77
C LYS A 7 -1.53 5.41 12.03
N THR A 8 -1.48 6.74 12.10
CA THR A 8 -2.68 7.59 12.02
C THR A 8 -2.78 8.18 10.63
N GLU A 9 -3.88 7.90 9.95
CA GLU A 9 -4.17 8.39 8.61
C GLU A 9 -5.43 9.26 8.61
N TYR A 10 -5.36 10.36 7.85
CA TYR A 10 -6.44 11.33 7.72
C TYR A 10 -6.89 11.41 6.27
N PHE A 11 -8.19 11.25 6.05
CA PHE A 11 -8.77 11.28 4.71
C PHE A 11 -9.60 12.54 4.50
N ASN A 12 -9.32 13.21 3.39
CA ASN A 12 -10.13 14.32 2.90
C ASN A 12 -11.28 13.73 2.07
N ILE A 13 -12.52 14.04 2.43
CA ILE A 13 -13.70 13.59 1.71
C ILE A 13 -14.23 14.77 0.90
N ILE A 14 -14.02 14.73 -0.42
CA ILE A 14 -14.38 15.84 -1.32
C ILE A 14 -15.81 15.65 -1.81
N GLU A 15 -16.17 14.42 -2.14
CA GLU A 15 -17.48 14.04 -2.66
C GLU A 15 -18.13 13.00 -1.77
N CYS A 16 -19.42 12.69 -2.00
CA CYS A 16 -20.19 11.70 -1.24
C CYS A 16 -19.58 10.29 -1.40
N GLN A 17 -18.53 10.00 -0.63
CA GLN A 17 -17.82 8.73 -0.61
C GLN A 17 -18.22 7.96 0.64
N SER A 18 -18.51 6.67 0.47
CA SER A 18 -18.85 5.76 1.56
C SER A 18 -17.65 4.92 2.01
N TRP A 19 -16.49 5.09 1.38
CA TRP A 19 -15.31 4.28 1.66
C TRP A 19 -14.03 5.09 1.53
N VAL A 20 -12.99 4.68 2.25
CA VAL A 20 -11.63 5.22 2.17
C VAL A 20 -10.63 4.08 2.06
N GLN A 21 -9.65 4.19 1.16
CA GLN A 21 -8.60 3.19 0.98
C GLN A 21 -7.42 3.47 1.91
N LEU A 22 -6.93 2.45 2.60
CA LEU A 22 -5.74 2.59 3.43
C LEU A 22 -4.48 2.56 2.57
N THR A 23 -3.45 3.31 2.97
CA THR A 23 -2.20 3.38 2.20
C THR A 23 -1.20 2.29 2.53
N GLU A 24 -1.25 1.71 3.73
CA GLU A 24 -0.34 0.62 4.12
C GLU A 24 -1.07 -0.71 4.13
N PHE A 25 -0.39 -1.73 3.62
CA PHE A 25 -0.86 -3.10 3.56
C PHE A 25 0.35 -4.06 3.68
N PRO A 26 0.16 -5.31 4.15
CA PRO A 26 -1.10 -5.90 4.63
C PRO A 26 -1.57 -5.31 5.96
N LEU A 27 -2.89 -5.16 6.14
CA LEU A 27 -3.47 -4.73 7.40
C LEU A 27 -3.33 -5.81 8.48
N ASN A 28 -2.82 -5.45 9.66
CA ASN A 28 -2.80 -6.32 10.83
C ASN A 28 -4.04 -6.11 11.70
N SER A 29 -4.30 -4.87 12.09
CA SER A 29 -5.48 -4.52 12.91
C SER A 29 -5.83 -3.04 12.82
N ILE A 30 -7.12 -2.73 12.98
CA ILE A 30 -7.61 -1.35 13.11
C ILE A 30 -7.83 -1.06 14.58
N THR A 31 -7.13 -0.06 15.10
CA THR A 31 -7.24 0.40 16.50
C THR A 31 -8.47 1.28 16.66
N THR A 32 -8.63 2.30 15.81
CA THR A 32 -9.81 3.17 15.85
C THR A 32 -10.18 3.70 14.47
N VAL A 33 -11.47 3.84 14.21
CA VAL A 33 -12.02 4.62 13.11
C VAL A 33 -12.84 5.75 13.72
N ALA A 34 -12.67 6.96 13.24
CA ALA A 34 -13.48 8.09 13.67
C ALA A 34 -13.78 9.03 12.51
N GLU A 35 -14.94 9.68 12.57
CA GLU A 35 -15.35 10.70 11.60
C GLU A 35 -15.63 12.02 12.33
N ARG A 36 -15.63 13.13 11.61
CA ARG A 36 -16.05 14.43 12.13
C ARG A 36 -16.94 15.14 11.12
N LEU A 37 -17.98 15.81 11.63
CA LEU A 37 -18.98 16.45 10.77
C LEU A 37 -18.47 17.75 10.13
N ASN A 38 -17.66 18.52 10.87
CA ASN A 38 -17.13 19.80 10.46
C ASN A 38 -15.63 19.89 10.78
N TYR A 39 -14.91 20.78 10.10
CA TYR A 39 -13.48 20.98 10.35
C TYR A 39 -13.15 21.36 11.80
N ASN A 40 -14.08 22.04 12.48
CA ASN A 40 -13.95 22.49 13.87
C ASN A 40 -14.67 21.57 14.89
N SER A 41 -15.27 20.46 14.45
CA SER A 41 -15.90 19.52 15.39
C SER A 41 -14.91 18.46 15.82
N ASP A 42 -15.11 17.97 17.05
CA ASP A 42 -14.41 16.78 17.55
C ASP A 42 -14.74 15.53 16.72
N TYR A 43 -13.86 14.55 16.79
CA TYR A 43 -14.04 13.25 16.15
C TYR A 43 -14.99 12.36 16.96
N THR A 44 -15.99 11.80 16.28
CA THR A 44 -16.85 10.74 16.80
C THR A 44 -16.30 9.38 16.40
N LEU A 45 -16.04 8.52 17.40
CA LEU A 45 -15.61 7.14 17.14
C LEU A 45 -16.71 6.35 16.44
N LEU A 46 -16.31 5.54 15.48
CA LEU A 46 -17.15 4.55 14.82
C LEU A 46 -16.82 3.17 15.37
N THR A 47 -17.84 2.33 15.51
CA THR A 47 -17.70 0.98 16.07
C THR A 47 -18.31 -0.08 15.17
N THR A 48 -17.64 -1.22 15.07
CA THR A 48 -18.20 -2.39 14.37
C THR A 48 -19.41 -2.97 15.11
N ALA A 49 -19.47 -2.81 16.44
CA ALA A 49 -20.60 -3.26 17.26
C ALA A 49 -21.92 -2.54 16.95
N ALA A 50 -21.87 -1.26 16.58
CA ALA A 50 -23.02 -0.50 16.11
C ALA A 50 -23.23 -0.59 14.58
N PHE A 51 -22.45 -1.43 13.90
CA PHE A 51 -22.44 -1.58 12.44
C PHE A 51 -22.16 -0.26 11.71
N GLU A 52 -21.29 0.56 12.29
CA GLU A 52 -20.99 1.89 11.77
C GLU A 52 -19.93 1.86 10.67
N TYR A 53 -19.01 0.91 10.74
CA TYR A 53 -18.06 0.70 9.67
C TYR A 53 -17.78 -0.79 9.47
N TYR A 54 -17.32 -1.10 8.26
CA TYR A 54 -16.85 -2.41 7.86
C TYR A 54 -15.49 -2.28 7.21
N TYR A 55 -14.61 -3.26 7.43
CA TYR A 55 -13.33 -3.34 6.74
C TYR A 55 -13.41 -4.35 5.61
N ASN A 56 -13.19 -3.89 4.39
CA ASN A 56 -13.17 -4.74 3.20
C ASN A 56 -11.73 -5.19 2.91
N THR A 57 -11.47 -6.48 3.14
CA THR A 57 -10.15 -7.12 2.96
C THR A 57 -9.74 -7.31 1.50
N VAL A 58 -10.65 -7.07 0.54
CA VAL A 58 -10.35 -7.24 -0.89
C VAL A 58 -9.82 -5.93 -1.47
N THR A 59 -10.45 -4.82 -1.11
CA THR A 59 -10.08 -3.47 -1.56
C THR A 59 -9.22 -2.71 -0.54
N GLU A 60 -8.91 -3.34 0.60
CA GLU A 60 -8.16 -2.75 1.72
C GLU A 60 -8.74 -1.37 2.12
N SER A 61 -10.07 -1.31 2.21
CA SER A 61 -10.82 -0.08 2.44
C SER A 61 -11.71 -0.16 3.67
N VAL A 62 -11.88 0.99 4.33
CA VAL A 62 -12.85 1.17 5.41
C VAL A 62 -14.11 1.75 4.81
N GLU A 63 -15.21 1.02 4.92
CA GLU A 63 -16.53 1.39 4.42
C GLU A 63 -17.41 1.86 5.58
N ARG A 64 -18.10 2.99 5.41
CA ARG A 64 -19.09 3.48 6.35
C ARG A 64 -20.43 2.80 6.08
N THR A 65 -20.99 2.20 7.11
CA THR A 65 -22.21 1.39 7.01
C THR A 65 -23.29 1.89 7.97
N THR A 66 -24.52 1.44 7.73
CA THR A 66 -25.65 1.58 8.64
C THR A 66 -25.98 0.23 9.29
N THR A 67 -26.79 0.25 10.34
CA THR A 67 -27.32 -0.96 11.00
C THR A 67 -28.06 -1.90 10.06
N SER A 68 -28.57 -1.41 8.93
CA SER A 68 -29.22 -2.24 7.90
C SER A 68 -28.24 -2.84 6.88
N GLY A 69 -26.93 -2.65 7.05
CA GLY A 69 -25.89 -3.08 6.10
C GLY A 69 -25.79 -2.21 4.85
N GLY A 70 -26.48 -1.06 4.81
CA GLY A 70 -26.41 -0.13 3.69
C GLY A 70 -25.17 0.76 3.79
N GLY A 71 -24.58 1.10 2.65
CA GLY A 71 -23.51 2.10 2.59
C GLY A 71 -24.03 3.48 3.01
N LYS A 72 -23.29 4.16 3.88
CA LYS A 72 -23.55 5.55 4.29
C LYS A 72 -22.37 6.40 3.85
N TYR A 73 -22.61 7.64 3.45
CA TYR A 73 -21.51 8.55 3.12
C TYR A 73 -20.82 9.05 4.39
N PHE A 74 -19.50 9.14 4.33
CA PHE A 74 -18.74 9.89 5.31
C PHE A 74 -19.09 11.39 5.20
N PRO A 75 -18.97 12.16 6.30
CA PRO A 75 -19.04 13.60 6.23
C PRO A 75 -18.02 14.17 5.24
N THR A 76 -18.42 15.18 4.47
CA THR A 76 -17.52 15.86 3.53
C THR A 76 -16.67 16.90 4.27
N GLY A 77 -15.41 17.00 3.89
CA GLY A 77 -14.48 17.98 4.45
C GLY A 77 -13.04 17.50 4.52
N PRO A 78 -12.11 18.42 4.84
CA PRO A 78 -10.71 18.08 5.04
C PRO A 78 -10.55 17.26 6.31
N ALA A 79 -9.74 16.20 6.24
CA ALA A 79 -9.50 15.23 7.31
C ALA A 79 -10.82 14.83 8.01
N ALA A 80 -11.87 14.56 7.24
CA ALA A 80 -13.19 14.23 7.80
C ALA A 80 -13.18 12.84 8.43
N VAL A 81 -12.31 11.94 7.98
CA VAL A 81 -12.14 10.59 8.53
C VAL A 81 -10.72 10.44 9.05
N ARG A 82 -10.60 9.84 10.23
CA ARG A 82 -9.34 9.44 10.84
C ARG A 82 -9.36 7.94 11.11
N VAL A 83 -8.36 7.24 10.60
CA VAL A 83 -8.16 5.81 10.86
C VAL A 83 -6.81 5.62 11.55
N VAL A 84 -6.81 4.89 12.65
CA VAL A 84 -5.62 4.46 13.37
C VAL A 84 -5.50 2.96 13.23
N TYR A 85 -4.41 2.48 12.64
CA TYR A 85 -4.25 1.07 12.30
C TYR A 85 -2.78 0.64 12.27
N SER A 86 -2.54 -0.65 12.43
CA SER A 86 -1.24 -1.28 12.25
C SER A 86 -1.25 -2.10 10.96
N ALA A 87 -0.18 -1.98 10.19
CA ALA A 87 -0.02 -2.62 8.89
C ALA A 87 1.46 -2.87 8.58
N GLY A 88 1.73 -3.95 7.86
CA GLY A 88 3.08 -4.42 7.59
C GLY A 88 3.27 -5.89 7.92
N TYR A 89 4.43 -6.42 7.56
CA TYR A 89 4.79 -7.81 7.85
C TYR A 89 5.51 -7.87 9.20
N ASP A 90 5.16 -8.85 10.02
CA ASP A 90 5.86 -9.13 11.29
C ASP A 90 7.25 -9.75 11.02
N THR A 91 7.40 -11.04 11.34
CA THR A 91 8.59 -11.84 11.08
C THR A 91 8.43 -12.77 9.88
N THR A 92 7.19 -13.00 9.42
CA THR A 92 6.88 -13.90 8.30
C THR A 92 6.64 -13.10 7.03
N VAL A 93 7.72 -12.64 6.41
CA VAL A 93 7.69 -12.10 5.05
C VAL A 93 7.58 -13.27 4.07
N PRO A 94 6.72 -13.22 3.05
CA PRO A 94 6.66 -14.24 2.02
C PRO A 94 8.04 -14.49 1.39
N GLU A 95 8.43 -15.77 1.26
CA GLU A 95 9.76 -16.17 0.78
C GLU A 95 10.08 -15.59 -0.60
N ASP A 96 9.08 -15.53 -1.48
CA ASP A 96 9.20 -14.93 -2.82
C ASP A 96 9.60 -13.45 -2.76
N LEU A 97 9.02 -12.68 -1.82
CA LEU A 97 9.32 -11.26 -1.64
C LEU A 97 10.73 -11.09 -1.06
N MET A 98 11.13 -11.94 -0.12
CA MET A 98 12.49 -11.96 0.42
C MET A 98 13.52 -12.25 -0.69
N LEU A 99 13.27 -13.26 -1.52
CA LEU A 99 14.14 -13.61 -2.65
C LEU A 99 14.26 -12.46 -3.64
N ALA A 100 13.15 -11.83 -4.02
CA ALA A 100 13.15 -10.69 -4.93
C ALA A 100 13.98 -9.51 -4.39
N VAL A 101 13.94 -9.24 -3.08
CA VAL A 101 14.75 -8.19 -2.44
C VAL A 101 16.24 -8.55 -2.44
N VAL A 102 16.60 -9.80 -2.13
CA VAL A 102 18.00 -10.26 -2.19
C VAL A 102 18.55 -10.18 -3.62
N ASP A 103 17.75 -10.57 -4.61
CA ASP A 103 18.09 -10.48 -6.02
C ASP A 103 18.24 -9.01 -6.47
N LEU A 104 17.38 -8.11 -5.97
CA LEU A 104 17.47 -6.67 -6.22
C LEU A 104 18.77 -6.08 -5.66
N ILE A 105 19.12 -6.40 -4.41
CA ILE A 105 20.37 -5.95 -3.78
C ILE A 105 21.56 -6.48 -4.58
N THR A 106 21.54 -7.77 -4.92
CA THR A 106 22.61 -8.40 -5.71
C THR A 106 22.73 -7.78 -7.10
N PHE A 107 21.61 -7.44 -7.71
CA PHE A 107 21.55 -6.78 -9.01
C PHE A 107 22.21 -5.39 -8.96
N TYR A 108 21.86 -4.57 -7.96
CA TYR A 108 22.50 -3.27 -7.76
C TYR A 108 23.99 -3.41 -7.45
N ALA A 109 24.38 -4.30 -6.53
CA ALA A 109 25.78 -4.54 -6.19
C ALA A 109 26.61 -5.02 -7.40
N LYS A 110 26.02 -5.85 -8.27
CA LYS A 110 26.66 -6.28 -9.53
C LYS A 110 26.73 -5.16 -10.56
N LYS A 111 25.70 -4.32 -10.69
CA LYS A 111 25.68 -3.17 -11.62
C LYS A 111 26.66 -2.08 -11.21
N GLU A 112 26.82 -1.81 -9.92
CA GLU A 112 27.84 -0.88 -9.39
C GLU A 112 29.26 -1.35 -9.76
N ARG A 113 29.51 -2.67 -9.72
CA ARG A 113 30.78 -3.27 -10.18
C ARG A 113 30.90 -3.45 -11.70
N LYS A 114 29.82 -3.19 -12.44
CA LYS A 114 29.79 -3.23 -13.92
C LYS A 114 29.97 -1.82 -14.46
N GLU A 115 31.07 -1.17 -14.11
CA GLU A 115 31.64 -0.13 -14.97
C GLU A 115 31.68 -0.68 -16.40
N ARG A 116 31.23 0.11 -17.38
CA ARG A 116 31.19 -0.32 -18.79
C ARG A 116 32.59 -0.74 -19.22
N ARG A 117 32.85 -2.04 -19.25
CA ARG A 117 34.11 -2.58 -19.78
C ARG A 117 33.99 -2.59 -21.29
N ILE A 118 34.52 -1.55 -21.92
CA ILE A 118 34.77 -1.50 -23.36
C ILE A 118 36.02 -2.34 -23.61
N ILE A 119 35.85 -3.55 -24.15
CA ILE A 119 36.97 -4.39 -24.59
C ILE A 119 37.07 -4.22 -26.11
N GLY A 120 37.89 -3.28 -26.55
CA GLY A 120 38.20 -3.06 -27.98
C GLY A 120 37.04 -2.48 -28.81
N ASN A 121 37.09 -2.71 -30.14
CA ASN A 121 36.17 -2.13 -31.14
C ASN A 121 34.86 -2.93 -31.32
N THR A 122 34.55 -3.84 -30.40
CA THR A 122 33.33 -4.66 -30.41
C THR A 122 32.59 -4.41 -29.10
N SER A 123 31.56 -3.57 -29.14
CA SER A 123 30.66 -3.42 -28.00
C SER A 123 29.80 -4.67 -27.88
N ILE A 124 30.08 -5.52 -26.90
CA ILE A 124 29.11 -6.54 -26.47
C ILE A 124 28.03 -5.80 -25.68
N SER A 125 27.00 -5.37 -26.39
CA SER A 125 25.72 -5.00 -25.79
C SER A 125 25.17 -6.26 -25.13
N GLY A 126 25.26 -6.35 -23.81
CA GLY A 126 24.68 -7.44 -23.04
C GLY A 126 23.22 -7.63 -23.42
N ALA A 127 22.80 -8.90 -23.48
CA ALA A 127 21.47 -9.36 -23.85
C ALA A 127 20.35 -8.43 -23.35
N GLY A 128 19.44 -8.13 -24.27
CA GLY A 128 18.58 -6.96 -24.28
C GLY A 128 17.79 -6.71 -23.00
N GLU A 129 17.68 -5.42 -22.69
CA GLU A 129 16.64 -4.90 -21.81
C GLU A 129 15.29 -5.30 -22.42
N SER A 130 14.49 -6.09 -21.70
CA SER A 130 13.18 -6.52 -22.17
C SER A 130 12.26 -5.31 -22.34
N HIS A 131 11.82 -5.07 -23.58
CA HIS A 131 10.93 -3.98 -23.98
C HIS A 131 9.44 -4.23 -23.61
N LEU A 132 9.17 -4.70 -22.39
CA LEU A 132 7.81 -4.76 -21.87
C LEU A 132 7.41 -3.37 -21.37
N ARG A 133 6.24 -2.89 -21.81
CA ARG A 133 5.75 -1.53 -21.55
C ARG A 133 5.51 -1.34 -20.05
N GLY A 134 6.32 -0.51 -19.38
CA GLY A 134 6.30 -0.31 -17.93
C GLY A 134 7.50 -0.86 -17.17
N PHE A 135 8.51 -1.40 -17.85
CA PHE A 135 9.71 -1.91 -17.20
C PHE A 135 10.59 -0.80 -16.60
N THR A 136 10.68 -0.82 -15.27
CA THR A 136 11.90 -0.41 -14.56
C THR A 136 12.98 -1.42 -14.93
N GLY A 137 14.22 -0.99 -15.21
CA GLY A 137 15.28 -1.82 -15.81
C GLY A 137 15.85 -2.96 -14.95
N PHE A 138 14.98 -3.76 -14.34
CA PHE A 138 15.23 -4.96 -13.54
C PHE A 138 14.96 -6.23 -14.34
N PRO A 139 15.61 -7.36 -13.98
CA PRO A 139 15.27 -8.69 -14.49
C PRO A 139 13.79 -9.05 -14.28
N ASP A 140 13.23 -9.79 -15.25
CA ASP A 140 11.81 -10.16 -15.31
C ASP A 140 11.28 -10.88 -14.05
N HIS A 141 12.08 -11.76 -13.43
CA HIS A 141 11.68 -12.48 -12.21
C HIS A 141 11.45 -11.55 -11.00
N ILE A 142 12.24 -10.47 -10.88
CA ILE A 142 12.08 -9.47 -9.82
C ILE A 142 10.83 -8.63 -10.08
N THR A 143 10.70 -8.11 -11.31
CA THR A 143 9.56 -7.27 -11.71
C THR A 143 8.24 -8.01 -11.54
N ARG A 144 8.19 -9.30 -11.88
CA ARG A 144 7.00 -10.14 -11.72
C ARG A 144 6.57 -10.25 -10.25
N VAL A 145 7.50 -10.58 -9.34
CA VAL A 145 7.19 -10.69 -7.91
C VAL A 145 6.74 -9.34 -7.36
N LEU A 146 7.46 -8.26 -7.65
CA LEU A 146 7.10 -6.93 -7.17
C LEU A 146 5.73 -6.47 -7.69
N ASN A 147 5.37 -6.82 -8.93
CA ASN A 147 4.06 -6.51 -9.49
C ASN A 147 2.92 -7.27 -8.79
N TYR A 148 3.16 -8.49 -8.29
CA TYR A 148 2.15 -9.23 -7.51
C TYR A 148 1.82 -8.58 -6.17
N TYR A 149 2.78 -7.87 -5.58
CA TYR A 149 2.61 -7.17 -4.30
C TYR A 149 2.36 -5.67 -4.47
N ARG A 150 2.14 -5.19 -5.70
CA ARG A 150 1.83 -3.79 -5.95
C ARG A 150 0.36 -3.55 -5.69
N ALA A 151 0.03 -2.64 -4.78
CA ALA A 151 -1.32 -2.10 -4.69
C ALA A 151 -1.68 -1.36 -5.98
N GLU A 152 -2.93 -1.52 -6.43
CA GLU A 152 -3.48 -0.76 -7.56
C GLU A 152 -3.79 0.70 -7.17
#